data_AF-A0A9P7J734-F1
#
_entry.id   AF-A0A9P7J734-F1
#
_cell.length_a   1.000
_cell.length_b   1.000
_cell.length_c   1.000
_cell.angle_alpha   90.00
_cell.angle_beta   90.00
_cell.angle_gamma   90.00
#
_symmetry.space_group_name_H-M   'P 1'
#
loop_
_entity.id
_entity.type
_entity.pdbx_description
1 polymer ?
#
loop_
_entity_poly.entity_id
_entity_poly.type
_entity_poly.pdbx_seq_one_letter_code
_entity_poly.pdbx_strand_id
1 'polypeptide(L)'
;MCEQATQKSRGCIYLGSVENKDDFLCLVCFRMGDRKDQPLQYAYISFGRRKKVKMNWPMAIVNLNFESMKDNYLATMVKVELEDHYHLHPHNLFTQTLHMHGAAHASESRKLADSLEFMHGNTSHRFPPNTFIVVDTHSDEFTGMLQHTGGNNMTITKIVEAYLGTEFLKCMGEASDAARSHHSILTTAKSMKLWCNLTTKARGGWRGLLLVSCGPAIRVSHHFESVLKLVKSDQFKVMVVFGGSGTLPSMVSHTVYSFIVEAGVFGQTDPWSAICHMLTSNNDVLDYTMAVVVYVTTVNGS
;
A
#
# COMPACT_ATOMS: atom_id res chain seq x y z
N MET A 1 -21.74 -27.04 -7.82
CA MET A 1 -23.15 -26.60 -7.92
C MET A 1 -23.17 -25.09 -8.11
N CYS A 2 -23.75 -24.66 -9.23
CA CYS A 2 -23.94 -23.29 -9.67
C CYS A 2 -25.36 -23.26 -10.23
N GLU A 3 -26.31 -22.83 -9.42
CA GLU A 3 -27.57 -22.23 -9.88
C GLU A 3 -27.41 -20.75 -9.53
N GLN A 4 -27.41 -19.88 -10.54
CA GLN A 4 -26.89 -18.50 -10.51
C GLN A 4 -27.15 -17.75 -9.18
N ALA A 5 -26.11 -17.67 -8.32
CA ALA A 5 -26.03 -16.93 -7.07
C ALA A 5 -27.27 -17.03 -6.14
N THR A 6 -27.23 -17.96 -5.17
CA THR A 6 -28.12 -17.84 -4.00
C THR A 6 -27.93 -16.44 -3.38
N GLN A 7 -29.04 -15.79 -2.99
CA GLN A 7 -29.13 -14.39 -2.53
C GLN A 7 -28.27 -14.03 -1.28
N LYS A 8 -27.39 -14.94 -0.85
CA LYS A 8 -26.44 -14.79 0.27
C LYS A 8 -25.04 -15.36 0.00
N SER A 9 -24.71 -15.80 -1.23
CA SER A 9 -23.37 -16.30 -1.57
C SER A 9 -22.80 -15.64 -2.83
N ARG A 10 -21.50 -15.31 -2.77
CA ARG A 10 -20.58 -14.80 -3.82
C ARG A 10 -21.28 -14.44 -5.15
N GLY A 11 -21.72 -13.18 -5.26
CA GLY A 11 -22.45 -12.68 -6.42
C GLY A 11 -21.53 -12.27 -7.58
N CYS A 12 -21.87 -12.72 -8.78
CA CYS A 12 -21.48 -12.04 -10.02
C CYS A 12 -22.52 -10.94 -10.28
N ILE A 13 -22.09 -9.72 -10.58
CA ILE A 13 -23.00 -8.65 -11.01
C ILE A 13 -23.09 -8.73 -12.52
N TYR A 14 -24.32 -8.78 -13.01
CA TYR A 14 -24.63 -8.78 -14.43
C TYR A 14 -25.02 -7.35 -14.87
N LEU A 15 -24.39 -6.87 -15.94
CA LEU A 15 -24.70 -5.60 -16.60
C LEU A 15 -24.66 -5.84 -18.11
N GLY A 16 -25.83 -5.99 -18.74
CA GLY A 16 -25.94 -6.23 -20.19
C GLY A 16 -27.32 -6.71 -20.62
N SER A 17 -27.45 -7.04 -21.92
CA SER A 17 -28.64 -7.60 -22.58
C SER A 17 -28.31 -8.96 -23.20
N VAL A 18 -28.40 -10.04 -22.42
CA VAL A 18 -28.49 -11.40 -22.94
C VAL A 18 -29.99 -11.62 -23.11
N GLU A 19 -30.42 -11.95 -24.33
CA GLU A 19 -31.84 -12.07 -24.66
C GLU A 19 -32.54 -13.14 -23.79
N ASN A 20 -31.78 -14.13 -23.31
CA ASN A 20 -32.25 -15.17 -22.41
C ASN A 20 -31.36 -15.29 -21.16
N LYS A 21 -31.96 -15.28 -19.96
CA LYS A 21 -31.24 -15.47 -18.68
C LYS A 21 -30.60 -16.85 -18.54
N ASP A 22 -31.15 -17.85 -19.21
CA ASP A 22 -30.63 -19.22 -19.20
C ASP A 22 -29.34 -19.35 -20.01
N ASP A 23 -29.07 -18.41 -20.92
CA ASP A 23 -27.83 -18.35 -21.70
C ASP A 23 -26.67 -17.67 -20.95
N PHE A 24 -26.95 -17.06 -19.80
CA PHE A 24 -25.91 -16.50 -18.93
C PHE A 24 -25.23 -17.61 -18.11
N LEU A 25 -23.92 -17.73 -18.24
CA LEU A 25 -23.08 -18.55 -17.36
C LEU A 25 -22.09 -17.66 -16.61
N CYS A 26 -22.00 -17.78 -15.28
CA CYS A 26 -20.89 -17.09 -14.60
C CYS A 26 -19.55 -17.65 -15.12
N LEU A 27 -18.48 -16.86 -15.08
CA LEU A 27 -17.18 -17.24 -15.67
C LEU A 27 -16.69 -18.63 -15.23
N VAL A 28 -16.96 -19.00 -13.98
CA VAL A 28 -16.61 -20.32 -13.44
C VAL A 28 -17.42 -21.42 -14.11
N CYS A 29 -18.74 -21.25 -14.25
CA CYS A 29 -19.63 -22.25 -14.84
C CYS A 29 -19.39 -22.37 -16.35
N PHE A 30 -19.05 -21.26 -17.03
CA PHE A 30 -18.60 -21.27 -18.42
C PHE A 30 -17.30 -22.07 -18.63
N ARG A 31 -16.28 -21.83 -17.78
CA ARG A 31 -14.98 -22.52 -17.86
C ARG A 31 -15.04 -24.01 -17.48
N MET A 32 -16.06 -24.40 -16.73
CA MET A 32 -16.26 -25.80 -16.31
C MET A 32 -17.14 -26.59 -17.28
N GLY A 33 -17.78 -25.94 -18.25
CA GLY A 33 -18.64 -26.58 -19.26
C GLY A 33 -17.91 -26.90 -20.56
N ASP A 34 -18.64 -27.51 -21.48
CA ASP A 34 -18.11 -27.93 -22.80
C ASP A 34 -17.76 -26.75 -23.73
N ARG A 35 -18.14 -25.51 -23.35
CA ARG A 35 -17.92 -24.29 -24.14
C ARG A 35 -16.71 -23.47 -23.67
N LYS A 36 -15.83 -24.01 -22.83
CA LYS A 36 -14.68 -23.28 -22.22
C LYS A 36 -13.75 -22.57 -23.22
N ASP A 37 -13.68 -23.06 -24.46
CA ASP A 37 -12.81 -22.54 -25.52
C ASP A 37 -13.52 -21.52 -26.43
N GLN A 38 -14.82 -21.29 -26.24
CA GLN A 38 -15.56 -20.27 -26.98
C GLN A 38 -15.41 -18.89 -26.31
N PRO A 39 -15.41 -17.80 -27.09
CA PRO A 39 -15.50 -16.46 -26.51
C PRO A 39 -16.85 -16.26 -25.84
N LEU A 40 -16.85 -15.58 -24.68
CA LEU A 40 -18.09 -15.17 -24.02
C LEU A 40 -18.84 -14.17 -24.89
N GLN A 41 -20.14 -14.36 -25.06
CA GLN A 41 -21.00 -13.47 -25.85
C GLN A 41 -21.39 -12.17 -25.12
N TYR A 42 -20.87 -11.96 -23.91
CA TYR A 42 -21.12 -10.77 -23.11
C TYR A 42 -19.84 -10.34 -22.43
N ALA A 43 -19.71 -9.02 -22.25
CA ALA A 43 -18.75 -8.45 -21.33
C ALA A 43 -19.14 -8.86 -19.90
N TYR A 44 -18.16 -9.24 -19.08
CA TYR A 44 -18.38 -9.54 -17.68
C TYR A 44 -17.40 -8.74 -16.83
N ILE A 45 -17.88 -8.26 -15.69
CA ILE A 45 -17.05 -7.69 -14.64
C ILE A 45 -17.19 -8.65 -13.46
N SER A 46 -16.15 -9.42 -13.18
CA SER A 46 -16.16 -10.34 -12.05
C SER A 46 -15.71 -9.63 -10.78
N PHE A 47 -16.61 -9.52 -9.81
CA PHE A 47 -16.26 -9.14 -8.44
C PHE A 47 -15.99 -10.42 -7.64
N GLY A 48 -14.73 -10.80 -7.53
CA GLY A 48 -14.33 -11.89 -6.65
C GLY A 48 -14.07 -11.35 -5.24
N ARG A 49 -14.79 -11.85 -4.22
CA ARG A 49 -14.30 -11.74 -2.83
C ARG A 49 -12.98 -12.52 -2.79
N ARG A 50 -11.84 -11.81 -2.82
CA ARG A 50 -10.51 -12.44 -2.80
C ARG A 50 -10.49 -13.41 -1.62
N LYS A 51 -10.22 -14.69 -1.87
CA LYS A 51 -10.11 -15.71 -0.82
C LYS A 51 -9.06 -15.19 0.16
N LYS A 52 -9.39 -15.04 1.46
CA LYS A 52 -8.45 -14.51 2.47
C LYS A 52 -7.09 -15.20 2.26
N VAL A 53 -6.11 -14.46 1.75
CA VAL A 53 -4.77 -14.99 1.48
C VAL A 53 -4.13 -15.21 2.84
N LYS A 54 -3.52 -16.37 3.07
CA LYS A 54 -2.74 -16.58 4.29
C LYS A 54 -1.54 -15.65 4.22
N MET A 55 -1.59 -14.59 5.02
CA MET A 55 -0.59 -13.54 5.04
C MET A 55 0.62 -13.98 5.85
N ASN A 56 1.54 -14.64 5.15
CA ASN A 56 2.78 -15.14 5.75
C ASN A 56 3.93 -14.13 5.65
N TRP A 57 3.73 -13.00 4.98
CA TRP A 57 4.82 -12.06 4.74
C TRP A 57 4.82 -10.92 5.76
N PRO A 58 5.96 -10.65 6.43
CA PRO A 58 6.05 -9.59 7.42
C PRO A 58 5.78 -8.20 6.81
N MET A 59 5.07 -7.36 7.56
CA MET A 59 4.75 -5.99 7.18
C MET A 59 4.95 -5.05 8.38
N ALA A 60 5.60 -3.92 8.16
CA ALA A 60 5.75 -2.84 9.11
C ALA A 60 5.05 -1.57 8.58
N ILE A 61 4.15 -1.01 9.37
CA ILE A 61 3.49 0.27 9.08
C ILE A 61 3.87 1.28 10.16
N VAL A 62 4.45 2.42 9.75
CA VAL A 62 4.70 3.54 10.66
C VAL A 62 3.85 4.73 10.22
N ASN A 63 2.95 5.16 11.07
CA ASN A 63 2.10 6.33 10.85
C ASN A 63 2.74 7.54 11.55
N LEU A 64 3.04 8.60 10.81
CA LEU A 64 3.50 9.88 11.32
C LEU A 64 2.33 10.85 11.29
N ASN A 65 1.75 11.14 12.45
CA ASN A 65 0.54 11.94 12.55
C ASN A 65 0.86 13.31 13.13
N PHE A 66 0.36 14.36 12.50
CA PHE A 66 0.42 15.70 13.04
C PHE A 66 -0.42 15.82 14.32
N GLU A 67 0.13 16.43 15.36
CA GLU A 67 -0.46 16.45 16.71
C GLU A 67 -1.88 17.04 16.76
N SER A 68 -2.22 18.02 15.92
CA SER A 68 -3.56 18.61 15.94
C SER A 68 -4.64 17.69 15.36
N MET A 69 -4.28 16.57 14.74
CA MET A 69 -5.18 15.57 14.17
C MET A 69 -5.66 14.62 15.27
N LYS A 70 -6.61 15.09 16.10
CA LYS A 70 -7.03 14.41 17.33
C LYS A 70 -7.54 12.98 17.14
N ASP A 71 -8.09 12.67 15.97
CA ASP A 71 -8.86 11.43 15.79
C ASP A 71 -8.01 10.26 15.28
N ASN A 72 -6.75 10.49 14.85
CA ASN A 72 -5.87 9.47 14.26
C ASN A 72 -6.60 8.55 13.27
N TYR A 73 -7.60 9.08 12.55
CA TYR A 73 -8.61 8.27 11.87
C TYR A 73 -7.97 7.37 10.82
N LEU A 74 -7.09 7.93 9.99
CA LEU A 74 -6.38 7.20 8.94
C LEU A 74 -5.55 6.04 9.50
N ALA A 75 -4.71 6.33 10.49
CA ALA A 75 -3.86 5.32 11.13
C ALA A 75 -4.69 4.20 11.77
N THR A 76 -5.79 4.56 12.44
CA THR A 76 -6.71 3.61 13.08
C THR A 76 -7.40 2.72 12.06
N MET A 77 -7.95 3.31 10.99
CA MET A 77 -8.62 2.56 9.92
C MET A 77 -7.66 1.59 9.22
N VAL A 78 -6.48 2.06 8.81
CA VAL A 78 -5.46 1.23 8.17
C VAL A 78 -5.04 0.08 9.10
N LYS A 79 -4.84 0.36 10.40
CA LYS A 79 -4.49 -0.65 11.40
C LYS A 79 -5.55 -1.73 11.53
N VAL A 80 -6.81 -1.37 11.80
CA VAL A 80 -7.91 -2.33 12.02
C VAL A 80 -8.10 -3.24 10.80
N GLU A 81 -8.04 -2.66 9.60
CA GLU A 81 -8.21 -3.38 8.35
C GLU A 81 -7.03 -4.34 8.05
N LEU A 82 -5.80 -3.94 8.37
CA LEU A 82 -4.63 -4.81 8.29
C LEU A 82 -4.65 -5.90 9.36
N GLU A 83 -5.11 -5.62 10.58
CA GLU A 83 -5.27 -6.61 11.64
C GLU A 83 -6.29 -7.70 11.24
N ASP A 84 -7.41 -7.35 10.58
CA ASP A 84 -8.31 -8.38 10.01
C ASP A 84 -7.64 -9.19 8.89
N HIS A 85 -6.76 -8.58 8.08
CA HIS A 85 -5.99 -9.31 7.08
C HIS A 85 -4.97 -10.27 7.70
N TYR A 86 -4.34 -9.87 8.79
CA TYR A 86 -3.28 -10.61 9.47
C TYR A 86 -3.76 -11.45 10.67
N HIS A 87 -5.07 -11.56 10.93
CA HIS A 87 -5.63 -12.27 12.11
C HIS A 87 -5.12 -13.72 12.31
N LEU A 88 -4.74 -14.44 11.23
CA LEU A 88 -4.17 -15.79 11.33
C LEU A 88 -2.66 -15.80 11.67
N HIS A 89 -1.96 -14.70 11.40
CA HIS A 89 -0.51 -14.53 11.61
C HIS A 89 -0.21 -13.13 12.18
N PRO A 90 -0.74 -12.77 13.36
CA PRO A 90 -0.64 -11.40 13.88
C PRO A 90 0.81 -10.96 14.12
N HIS A 91 1.72 -11.91 14.39
CA HIS A 91 3.16 -11.62 14.55
C HIS A 91 3.86 -11.15 13.27
N ASN A 92 3.22 -11.29 12.10
CA ASN A 92 3.75 -10.78 10.83
C ASN A 92 3.33 -9.33 10.56
N LEU A 93 2.55 -8.70 11.44
CA LEU A 93 2.13 -7.31 11.29
C LEU A 93 2.68 -6.49 12.45
N PHE A 94 3.51 -5.50 12.12
CA PHE A 94 3.92 -4.45 13.04
C PHE A 94 3.25 -3.14 12.61
N THR A 95 2.56 -2.49 13.55
CA THR A 95 2.00 -1.15 13.33
C THR A 95 2.43 -0.23 14.45
N GLN A 96 2.85 0.98 14.10
CA GLN A 96 3.21 2.01 15.04
C GLN A 96 2.66 3.35 14.59
N THR A 97 2.27 4.18 15.55
CA THR A 97 1.89 5.57 15.31
C THR A 97 2.81 6.46 16.12
N LEU A 98 3.47 7.40 15.46
CA LEU A 98 4.32 8.42 16.04
C LEU A 98 3.64 9.77 15.82
N HIS A 99 3.42 10.48 16.92
CA HIS A 99 2.97 11.86 16.86
C HIS A 99 4.15 12.78 16.57
N MET A 100 3.98 13.64 15.57
CA MET A 100 4.94 14.67 15.24
C MET A 100 4.85 15.78 16.28
N HIS A 101 5.75 15.74 17.27
CA HIS A 101 5.92 16.75 18.33
C HIS A 101 7.22 17.56 18.12
N GLY A 102 7.22 18.80 18.60
CA GLY A 102 8.17 19.84 18.21
C GLY A 102 9.17 20.03 19.33
N ALA A 103 10.44 20.11 18.97
CA ALA A 103 11.60 20.36 19.83
C ALA A 103 12.24 19.17 20.57
N ALA A 104 11.80 17.91 20.40
CA ALA A 104 12.47 16.76 21.02
C ALA A 104 12.73 15.60 20.05
N HIS A 105 13.46 15.88 18.97
CA HIS A 105 13.97 14.89 18.02
C HIS A 105 15.08 13.99 18.64
N ALA A 106 15.64 14.37 19.80
CA ALA A 106 16.80 13.68 20.37
C ALA A 106 16.55 12.30 21.01
N SER A 107 15.31 11.78 21.05
CA SER A 107 15.01 10.44 21.60
C SER A 107 14.44 9.45 20.57
N GLU A 108 14.63 9.72 19.28
CA GLU A 108 13.95 9.04 18.16
C GLU A 108 14.29 7.55 18.01
N SER A 109 15.52 7.11 18.29
CA SER A 109 15.90 5.70 18.20
C SER A 109 15.13 4.80 19.17
N ARG A 110 14.82 5.31 20.38
CA ARG A 110 14.06 4.53 21.38
C ARG A 110 12.61 4.33 20.96
N LYS A 111 12.00 5.31 20.28
CA LYS A 111 10.61 5.20 19.84
C LYS A 111 10.47 4.12 18.77
N LEU A 112 11.49 3.91 17.95
CA LEU A 112 11.49 2.93 16.86
C LEU A 112 12.19 1.62 17.23
N ALA A 113 12.61 1.40 18.48
CA ALA A 113 13.35 0.21 18.89
C ALA A 113 12.61 -1.08 18.53
N ASP A 114 11.32 -1.19 18.86
CA ASP A 114 10.50 -2.37 18.55
C ASP A 114 10.37 -2.59 17.03
N SER A 115 10.27 -1.50 16.27
CA SER A 115 10.15 -1.55 14.81
C SER A 115 11.46 -2.00 14.15
N LEU A 116 12.61 -1.57 14.70
CA LEU A 116 13.94 -2.00 14.29
C LEU A 116 14.16 -3.47 14.62
N GLU A 117 13.79 -3.91 15.82
CA GLU A 117 13.85 -5.32 16.23
C GLU A 117 13.01 -6.19 15.29
N PHE A 118 11.77 -5.77 15.01
CA PHE A 118 10.90 -6.45 14.05
C PHE A 118 11.55 -6.55 12.66
N MET A 119 12.12 -5.46 12.14
CA MET A 119 12.76 -5.44 10.83
C MET A 119 14.00 -6.32 10.78
N HIS A 120 14.88 -6.23 11.78
CA HIS A 120 16.09 -7.03 11.87
C HIS A 120 15.77 -8.51 12.00
N GLY A 121 14.90 -8.89 12.93
CA GLY A 121 14.51 -10.29 13.12
C GLY A 121 14.00 -10.92 11.83
N ASN A 122 13.04 -10.28 11.16
CA ASN A 122 12.46 -10.79 9.92
C ASN A 122 13.46 -10.82 8.75
N THR A 123 14.31 -9.80 8.62
CA THR A 123 15.35 -9.75 7.58
C THR A 123 16.40 -10.86 7.80
N SER A 124 16.88 -11.06 9.03
CA SER A 124 17.82 -12.12 9.38
C SER A 124 17.23 -13.53 9.17
N HIS A 125 15.93 -13.69 9.35
CA HIS A 125 15.21 -14.93 9.04
C HIS A 125 14.85 -15.11 7.56
N ARG A 126 15.35 -14.25 6.66
CA ARG A 126 15.13 -14.30 5.20
C ARG A 126 13.67 -14.04 4.78
N PHE A 127 12.91 -13.32 5.60
CA PHE A 127 11.57 -12.82 5.31
C PHE A 127 11.55 -11.29 5.39
N PRO A 128 12.30 -10.57 4.54
CA PRO A 128 12.42 -9.12 4.63
C PRO A 128 11.06 -8.44 4.59
N PRO A 129 10.70 -7.61 5.59
CA PRO A 129 9.37 -7.03 5.70
C PRO A 129 9.07 -6.04 4.56
N ASN A 130 7.78 -5.89 4.26
CA ASN A 130 7.28 -4.76 3.50
C ASN A 130 7.05 -3.59 4.46
N THR A 131 7.64 -2.43 4.18
CA THR A 131 7.55 -1.25 5.05
C THR A 131 6.77 -0.14 4.35
N PHE A 132 5.73 0.37 5.00
CA PHE A 132 5.00 1.54 4.53
C PHE A 132 5.01 2.63 5.60
N ILE A 133 5.29 3.85 5.16
CA ILE A 133 5.23 5.04 6.00
C ILE A 133 4.02 5.83 5.56
N VAL A 134 3.12 6.12 6.48
CA VAL A 134 1.94 6.96 6.24
C VAL A 134 2.18 8.25 6.99
N VAL A 135 2.18 9.38 6.28
CA VAL A 135 2.33 10.71 6.87
C VAL A 135 1.00 11.42 6.74
N ASP A 136 0.37 11.74 7.85
CA ASP A 136 -0.93 12.42 7.92
C ASP A 136 -0.75 13.80 8.54
N THR A 137 -0.86 14.85 7.71
CA THR A 137 -0.47 16.20 8.14
C THR A 137 -1.21 17.34 7.44
N HIS A 138 -0.99 18.57 7.86
CA HIS A 138 -1.43 19.78 7.17
C HIS A 138 -0.33 20.29 6.25
N SER A 139 -0.72 21.00 5.18
CA SER A 139 0.19 21.83 4.41
C SER A 139 -0.23 23.28 4.48
N ASP A 140 0.76 24.16 4.62
CA ASP A 140 0.56 25.59 4.59
C ASP A 140 0.01 26.05 3.23
N GLU A 141 -1.03 26.87 3.22
CA GLU A 141 -1.75 27.25 2.00
C GLU A 141 -0.88 28.05 1.01
N PHE A 142 0.01 28.88 1.53
CA PHE A 142 0.81 29.79 0.70
C PHE A 142 2.09 29.14 0.19
N THR A 143 2.77 28.39 1.05
CA THR A 143 4.06 27.77 0.74
C THR A 143 3.92 26.32 0.27
N GLY A 144 2.81 25.64 0.58
CA GLY A 144 2.61 24.21 0.34
C GLY A 144 3.49 23.31 1.22
N MET A 145 4.18 23.89 2.22
CA MET A 145 5.11 23.15 3.10
C MET A 145 4.31 22.33 4.11
N LEU A 146 4.86 21.18 4.51
CA LEU A 146 4.19 20.30 5.45
C LEU A 146 4.39 20.80 6.87
N GLN A 147 3.29 20.92 7.61
CA GLN A 147 3.35 21.18 9.03
C GLN A 147 3.85 19.92 9.75
N HIS A 148 4.64 20.09 10.78
CA HIS A 148 5.02 18.96 11.64
C HIS A 148 4.93 19.32 13.11
N THR A 149 5.10 20.59 13.50
CA THR A 149 4.74 21.07 14.85
C THR A 149 4.56 22.56 15.03
N GLY A 150 3.52 22.96 15.75
CA GLY A 150 3.34 24.34 16.22
C GLY A 150 3.42 25.40 15.11
N GLY A 151 3.05 25.05 13.87
CA GLY A 151 3.18 25.92 12.69
C GLY A 151 4.55 25.90 12.01
N ASN A 152 5.51 25.09 12.47
CA ASN A 152 6.77 24.86 11.75
C ASN A 152 6.51 24.04 10.50
N ASN A 153 7.14 24.51 9.42
CA ASN A 153 6.99 24.02 8.06
C ASN A 153 8.27 23.29 7.61
N MET A 154 8.12 22.08 7.05
CA MET A 154 9.23 21.27 6.56
C MET A 154 8.90 20.57 5.25
N THR A 155 9.94 20.13 4.53
CA THR A 155 9.78 19.22 3.39
C THR A 155 9.58 17.79 3.90
N ILE A 156 8.96 16.94 3.07
CA ILE A 156 8.73 15.53 3.41
C ILE A 156 10.03 14.78 3.73
N THR A 157 11.13 15.09 3.03
CA THR A 157 12.45 14.48 3.29
C THR A 157 12.90 14.74 4.72
N LYS A 158 12.79 15.98 5.20
CA LYS A 158 13.20 16.33 6.56
C LYS A 158 12.28 15.72 7.62
N ILE A 159 10.97 15.61 7.34
CA ILE A 159 10.03 14.93 8.24
C ILE A 159 10.42 13.45 8.37
N VAL A 160 10.64 12.78 7.25
CA VAL A 160 11.04 11.36 7.24
C VAL A 160 12.37 11.15 7.96
N GLU A 161 13.38 11.97 7.68
CA GLU A 161 14.70 11.88 8.31
C GLU A 161 14.66 12.14 9.81
N ALA A 162 13.89 13.14 10.25
CA ALA A 162 13.69 13.42 11.66
C ALA A 162 12.97 12.24 12.31
N TYR A 163 11.71 12.00 11.97
CA TYR A 163 10.88 11.09 12.76
C TYR A 163 11.22 9.60 12.62
N LEU A 164 11.86 9.18 11.52
CA LEU A 164 12.30 7.80 11.35
C LEU A 164 13.75 7.56 11.77
N GLY A 165 14.60 8.59 11.69
CA GLY A 165 16.03 8.45 11.94
C GLY A 165 16.77 7.64 10.86
N THR A 166 18.09 7.79 10.83
CA THR A 166 18.96 7.16 9.82
C THR A 166 19.02 5.64 9.92
N GLU A 167 18.96 5.10 11.14
CA GLU A 167 19.04 3.65 11.40
C GLU A 167 17.84 2.91 10.83
N PHE A 168 16.62 3.41 11.06
CA PHE A 168 15.40 2.81 10.52
C PHE A 168 15.39 2.84 8.99
N LEU A 169 15.76 3.98 8.40
CA LEU A 169 15.86 4.14 6.95
C LEU A 169 16.90 3.20 6.33
N LYS A 170 18.03 2.99 7.01
CA LYS A 170 19.05 2.02 6.62
C LYS A 170 18.50 0.60 6.66
N CYS A 171 17.82 0.21 7.75
CA CYS A 171 17.21 -1.11 7.89
C CYS A 171 16.18 -1.41 6.81
N MET A 172 15.36 -0.42 6.44
CA MET A 172 14.45 -0.54 5.30
C MET A 172 15.21 -0.86 4.01
N GLY A 173 16.30 -0.15 3.74
CA GLY A 173 17.16 -0.40 2.59
C GLY A 173 17.74 -1.82 2.60
N GLU A 174 18.30 -2.25 3.73
CA GLU A 174 18.86 -3.59 3.91
C GLU A 174 17.80 -4.69 3.71
N ALA A 175 16.56 -4.50 4.18
CA ALA A 175 15.45 -5.41 3.92
C ALA A 175 15.11 -5.49 2.42
N SER A 176 15.09 -4.35 1.72
CA SER A 176 14.90 -4.29 0.27
C SER A 176 16.03 -5.00 -0.49
N ASP A 177 17.28 -4.82 -0.08
CA ASP A 177 18.45 -5.51 -0.66
C ASP A 177 18.44 -7.01 -0.40
N ALA A 178 18.08 -7.42 0.81
CA ALA A 178 17.89 -8.82 1.16
C ALA A 178 16.80 -9.45 0.30
N ALA A 179 15.68 -8.74 0.08
CA ALA A 179 14.61 -9.21 -0.81
C ALA A 179 15.09 -9.40 -2.25
N ARG A 180 15.91 -8.47 -2.77
CA ARG A 180 16.47 -8.53 -4.14
C ARG A 180 17.49 -9.66 -4.31
N SER A 181 18.32 -9.91 -3.31
CA SER A 181 19.42 -10.88 -3.37
C SER A 181 19.00 -12.33 -3.09
N HIS A 182 17.76 -12.57 -2.66
CA HIS A 182 17.32 -13.89 -2.21
C HIS A 182 17.01 -14.87 -3.37
N HIS A 183 18.06 -15.47 -3.95
CA HIS A 183 17.95 -16.48 -5.02
C HIS A 183 17.26 -17.80 -4.59
N SER A 184 17.24 -18.12 -3.29
CA SER A 184 16.84 -19.46 -2.78
C SER A 184 15.34 -19.77 -2.81
N ILE A 185 14.49 -18.80 -3.15
CA ILE A 185 13.03 -18.99 -3.20
C ILE A 185 12.55 -19.57 -4.55
N LEU A 186 13.40 -19.53 -5.59
CA LEU A 186 13.11 -20.10 -6.91
C LEU A 186 12.95 -21.63 -6.88
N THR A 187 13.61 -22.30 -5.94
CA THR A 187 13.59 -23.77 -5.81
C THR A 187 12.35 -24.30 -5.09
N THR A 188 11.81 -23.59 -4.09
CA THR A 188 10.61 -24.02 -3.35
C THR A 188 9.30 -23.77 -4.13
N ALA A 189 9.27 -22.79 -5.03
CA ALA A 189 8.08 -22.46 -5.83
C ALA A 189 7.74 -23.50 -6.93
N LYS A 190 8.72 -24.33 -7.34
CA LYS A 190 8.47 -25.38 -8.34
C LYS A 190 7.74 -26.61 -7.78
N SER A 191 7.77 -26.84 -6.46
CA SER A 191 7.20 -28.06 -5.85
C SER A 191 5.81 -27.88 -5.24
N MET A 192 5.29 -26.66 -5.11
CA MET A 192 3.95 -26.40 -4.59
C MET A 192 3.10 -25.62 -5.61
N LYS A 193 1.95 -26.21 -6.01
CA LYS A 193 0.85 -25.51 -6.70
C LYS A 193 0.28 -24.45 -5.74
N LEU A 194 0.91 -23.29 -5.65
CA LEU A 194 0.39 -22.13 -4.94
C LEU A 194 -0.44 -21.26 -5.90
N TRP A 195 -1.54 -20.77 -5.36
CA TRP A 195 -2.63 -20.04 -6.01
C TRP A 195 -2.38 -18.52 -6.05
N CYS A 196 -1.23 -18.07 -5.55
CA CYS A 196 -0.72 -16.71 -5.66
C CYS A 196 0.59 -16.74 -6.47
N ASN A 197 0.83 -15.69 -7.26
CA ASN A 197 2.04 -15.56 -8.07
C ASN A 197 3.24 -15.36 -7.14
N LEU A 198 3.91 -16.48 -6.85
CA LEU A 198 5.03 -16.59 -5.94
C LEU A 198 6.38 -16.29 -6.59
N THR A 199 6.41 -15.69 -7.77
CA THR A 199 7.68 -15.34 -8.43
C THR A 199 8.51 -14.39 -7.56
N THR A 200 9.84 -14.45 -7.73
CA THR A 200 10.85 -13.66 -6.99
C THR A 200 10.62 -12.15 -7.02
N LYS A 201 9.80 -11.65 -7.95
CA LYS A 201 9.47 -10.23 -8.10
C LYS A 201 8.40 -9.73 -7.11
N ALA A 202 7.71 -10.63 -6.39
CA ALA A 202 6.50 -10.32 -5.61
C ALA A 202 6.68 -10.36 -4.08
N ARG A 203 7.91 -10.36 -3.54
CA ARG A 203 8.12 -10.72 -2.13
C ARG A 203 9.03 -9.76 -1.38
N GLY A 204 8.49 -9.12 -0.35
CA GLY A 204 9.24 -8.41 0.68
C GLY A 204 10.01 -7.18 0.23
N GLY A 205 10.46 -6.40 1.20
CA GLY A 205 11.30 -5.24 0.93
C GLY A 205 10.61 -4.14 0.12
N TRP A 206 9.27 -4.11 0.05
CA TRP A 206 8.55 -2.93 -0.40
C TRP A 206 8.81 -1.78 0.56
N ARG A 207 8.96 -0.59 -0.01
CA ARG A 207 9.17 0.66 0.72
C ARG A 207 8.28 1.73 0.11
N GLY A 208 7.09 1.88 0.68
CA GLY A 208 6.11 2.86 0.24
C GLY A 208 6.04 4.06 1.18
N LEU A 209 5.86 5.25 0.61
CA LEU A 209 5.55 6.47 1.36
C LEU A 209 4.20 7.01 0.91
N LEU A 210 3.27 7.14 1.84
CA LEU A 210 1.91 7.63 1.61
C LEU A 210 1.79 8.96 2.36
N LEU A 211 1.67 10.07 1.63
CA LEU A 211 1.49 11.38 2.22
C LEU A 211 0.03 11.81 2.05
N VAL A 212 -0.69 11.98 3.14
CA VAL A 212 -2.03 12.55 3.18
C VAL A 212 -1.91 13.94 3.78
N SER A 213 -2.35 14.95 3.02
CA SER A 213 -2.34 16.31 3.51
C SER A 213 -3.57 17.11 3.12
N CYS A 214 -4.17 17.78 4.11
CA CYS A 214 -5.10 18.86 3.83
C CYS A 214 -4.30 20.14 3.51
N GLY A 215 -4.58 20.72 2.35
CA GLY A 215 -3.87 21.86 1.79
C GLY A 215 -3.06 21.53 0.52
N PRO A 216 -2.36 22.51 -0.05
CA PRO A 216 -1.69 22.43 -1.35
C PRO A 216 -0.31 21.76 -1.30
N ALA A 217 -0.18 20.64 -0.58
CA ALA A 217 1.06 19.87 -0.54
C ALA A 217 1.57 19.57 -1.96
N ILE A 218 2.87 19.76 -2.18
CA ILE A 218 3.57 19.46 -3.44
C ILE A 218 3.15 20.35 -4.63
N ARG A 219 2.42 21.46 -4.41
CA ARG A 219 2.18 22.43 -5.49
C ARG A 219 3.42 23.21 -5.92
N VAL A 220 4.45 23.29 -5.06
CA VAL A 220 5.70 24.00 -5.35
C VAL A 220 6.77 23.04 -5.87
N SER A 221 7.47 23.44 -6.93
CA SER A 221 8.47 22.61 -7.64
C SER A 221 9.51 21.98 -6.72
N HIS A 222 10.08 22.75 -5.78
CA HIS A 222 11.11 22.24 -4.87
C HIS A 222 10.60 21.15 -3.89
N HIS A 223 9.29 21.10 -3.60
CA HIS A 223 8.69 19.99 -2.84
C HIS A 223 8.64 18.72 -3.68
N PHE A 224 8.22 18.86 -4.94
CA PHE A 224 8.23 17.75 -5.88
C PHE A 224 9.67 17.23 -6.10
N GLU A 225 10.66 18.10 -6.18
CA GLU A 225 12.08 17.69 -6.26
C GLU A 225 12.53 16.92 -5.01
N SER A 226 12.08 17.32 -3.82
CA SER A 226 12.38 16.62 -2.57
C SER A 226 11.78 15.20 -2.57
N VAL A 227 10.55 15.06 -3.07
CA VAL A 227 9.86 13.78 -3.27
C VAL A 227 10.58 12.93 -4.29
N LEU A 228 10.93 13.52 -5.43
CA LEU A 228 11.64 12.86 -6.50
C LEU A 228 13.01 12.37 -6.03
N LYS A 229 13.69 13.12 -5.17
CA LYS A 229 14.97 12.73 -4.56
C LYS A 229 14.82 11.46 -3.73
N LEU A 230 13.80 11.35 -2.88
CA LEU A 230 13.52 10.16 -2.06
C LEU A 230 13.31 8.90 -2.90
N VAL A 231 12.67 9.06 -4.07
CA VAL A 231 12.40 7.95 -4.99
C VAL A 231 13.65 7.62 -5.82
N LYS A 232 14.36 8.63 -6.35
CA LYS A 232 15.60 8.45 -7.13
C LYS A 232 16.77 7.91 -6.32
N SER A 233 16.83 8.21 -5.02
CA SER A 233 17.85 7.64 -4.12
C SER A 233 17.55 6.19 -3.71
N ASP A 234 16.49 5.57 -4.27
CA ASP A 234 15.97 4.27 -3.85
C ASP A 234 15.78 4.22 -2.34
N GLN A 235 15.32 5.31 -1.70
CA GLN A 235 14.92 5.28 -0.28
C GLN A 235 13.49 4.75 -0.16
N PHE A 236 12.62 5.16 -1.09
CA PHE A 236 11.29 4.61 -1.30
C PHE A 236 11.12 4.18 -2.76
N LYS A 237 10.43 3.06 -3.01
CA LYS A 237 10.15 2.61 -4.38
C LYS A 237 8.99 3.38 -5.01
N VAL A 238 8.06 3.81 -4.16
CA VAL A 238 6.82 4.45 -4.55
C VAL A 238 6.41 5.44 -3.48
N MET A 239 5.98 6.60 -3.94
CA MET A 239 5.38 7.62 -3.13
C MET A 239 4.03 8.02 -3.74
N VAL A 240 2.99 8.01 -2.90
CA VAL A 240 1.63 8.42 -3.27
C VAL A 240 1.24 9.56 -2.35
N VAL A 241 0.74 10.63 -2.93
CA VAL A 241 0.40 11.85 -2.21
C VAL A 241 -1.06 12.16 -2.50
N PHE A 242 -1.84 12.31 -1.46
CA PHE A 242 -3.19 12.86 -1.51
C PHE A 242 -3.15 14.26 -0.91
N GLY A 243 -3.38 15.28 -1.73
CA GLY A 243 -3.29 16.69 -1.35
C GLY A 243 -4.43 17.53 -1.91
N GLY A 244 -4.91 18.49 -1.13
CA GLY A 244 -5.98 19.40 -1.54
C GLY A 244 -6.66 20.07 -0.35
N SER A 245 -7.27 21.23 -0.58
CA SER A 245 -7.99 21.99 0.46
C SER A 245 -9.19 21.23 1.05
N GLY A 246 -9.72 20.23 0.34
CA GLY A 246 -10.82 19.37 0.79
C GLY A 246 -10.40 17.95 1.21
N THR A 247 -9.09 17.64 1.20
CA THR A 247 -8.62 16.28 1.48
C THR A 247 -8.78 15.96 2.96
N LEU A 248 -9.76 15.12 3.29
CA LEU A 248 -9.95 14.60 4.63
C LEU A 248 -9.37 13.18 4.76
N PRO A 249 -8.73 12.84 5.90
CA PRO A 249 -8.22 11.48 6.14
C PRO A 249 -9.28 10.39 5.92
N SER A 250 -10.54 10.67 6.25
CA SER A 250 -11.66 9.75 6.05
C SER A 250 -11.93 9.41 4.58
N MET A 251 -11.77 10.37 3.68
CA MET A 251 -12.01 10.21 2.24
C MET A 251 -10.95 9.34 1.57
N VAL A 252 -9.71 9.39 2.06
CA VAL A 252 -8.58 8.69 1.43
C VAL A 252 -8.19 7.40 2.14
N SER A 253 -8.73 7.15 3.33
CA SER A 253 -8.35 6.00 4.17
C SER A 253 -8.47 4.65 3.47
N HIS A 254 -9.60 4.41 2.79
CA HIS A 254 -9.82 3.17 2.06
C HIS A 254 -8.87 3.03 0.87
N THR A 255 -8.56 4.12 0.19
CA THR A 255 -7.62 4.20 -0.94
C THR A 255 -6.19 3.91 -0.47
N VAL A 256 -5.74 4.53 0.63
CA VAL A 256 -4.43 4.30 1.26
C VAL A 256 -4.27 2.83 1.67
N TYR A 257 -5.27 2.29 2.37
CA TYR A 257 -5.28 0.88 2.75
C TYR A 257 -5.24 -0.05 1.53
N SER A 258 -6.10 0.20 0.53
CA SER A 258 -6.16 -0.60 -0.70
C SER A 258 -4.80 -0.65 -1.39
N PHE A 259 -4.07 0.47 -1.43
CA PHE A 259 -2.72 0.49 -1.96
C PHE A 259 -1.73 -0.35 -1.16
N ILE A 260 -1.71 -0.20 0.17
CA ILE A 260 -0.84 -0.99 1.06
C ILE A 260 -1.09 -2.49 0.85
N VAL A 261 -2.36 -2.87 0.68
CA VAL A 261 -2.75 -4.24 0.41
C VAL A 261 -2.32 -4.69 -1.00
N GLU A 262 -2.58 -3.92 -2.06
CA GLU A 262 -2.14 -4.30 -3.41
C GLU A 262 -0.61 -4.42 -3.53
N ALA A 263 0.13 -3.45 -3.00
CA ALA A 263 1.58 -3.43 -3.05
C ALA A 263 2.22 -4.42 -2.07
N GLY A 264 1.80 -4.39 -0.80
CA GLY A 264 2.45 -5.10 0.29
C GLY A 264 1.89 -6.48 0.59
N VAL A 265 0.60 -6.72 0.36
CA VAL A 265 -0.04 -8.02 0.64
C VAL A 265 -0.04 -8.89 -0.60
N PHE A 266 -0.50 -8.35 -1.73
CA PHE A 266 -0.62 -9.10 -2.97
C PHE A 266 0.67 -9.09 -3.80
N GLY A 267 1.64 -8.27 -3.41
CA GLY A 267 2.98 -8.27 -4.00
C GLY A 267 2.96 -7.91 -5.48
N GLN A 268 2.06 -7.01 -5.89
CA GLN A 268 2.04 -6.53 -7.27
C GLN A 268 3.42 -6.00 -7.64
N THR A 269 4.09 -6.64 -8.59
CA THR A 269 5.50 -6.39 -8.91
C THR A 269 5.72 -5.00 -9.50
N ASP A 270 4.67 -4.45 -10.08
CA ASP A 270 4.65 -3.14 -10.70
C ASP A 270 3.86 -2.17 -9.80
N PRO A 271 4.52 -1.17 -9.19
CA PRO A 271 3.84 -0.14 -8.42
C PRO A 271 2.72 0.53 -9.22
N TRP A 272 2.93 0.73 -10.53
CA TRP A 272 1.95 1.38 -11.40
C TRP A 272 0.64 0.59 -11.48
N SER A 273 0.72 -0.73 -11.65
CA SER A 273 -0.46 -1.60 -11.64
C SER A 273 -1.24 -1.54 -10.31
N ALA A 274 -0.54 -1.50 -9.16
CA ALA A 274 -1.17 -1.31 -7.85
C ALA A 274 -1.86 0.05 -7.73
N ILE A 275 -1.22 1.11 -8.24
CA ILE A 275 -1.76 2.48 -8.27
C ILE A 275 -3.00 2.54 -9.17
N CYS A 276 -2.93 2.01 -10.39
CA CYS A 276 -4.05 1.98 -11.31
C CYS A 276 -5.23 1.22 -10.70
N HIS A 277 -5.00 0.04 -10.12
CA HIS A 277 -6.05 -0.72 -9.47
C HIS A 277 -6.67 0.02 -8.27
N MET A 278 -5.84 0.67 -7.45
CA MET A 278 -6.30 1.53 -6.35
C MET A 278 -7.18 2.67 -6.86
N LEU A 279 -6.74 3.42 -7.86
CA LEU A 279 -7.44 4.60 -8.39
C LEU A 279 -8.70 4.23 -9.16
N THR A 280 -8.72 3.12 -9.90
CA THR A 280 -9.93 2.67 -10.61
C THR A 280 -10.98 2.08 -9.67
N SER A 281 -10.54 1.46 -8.57
CA SER A 281 -11.46 0.91 -7.55
C SER A 281 -12.03 1.99 -6.61
N ASN A 282 -11.36 3.14 -6.51
CA ASN A 282 -11.70 4.25 -5.62
C ASN A 282 -11.68 5.59 -6.36
N ASN A 283 -12.27 5.65 -7.54
CA ASN A 283 -12.22 6.84 -8.40
C ASN A 283 -12.84 8.08 -7.76
N ASP A 284 -13.87 7.90 -6.91
CA ASP A 284 -14.52 8.98 -6.15
C ASP A 284 -13.53 9.80 -5.32
N VAL A 285 -12.38 9.21 -4.93
CA VAL A 285 -11.35 9.95 -4.19
C VAL A 285 -10.85 11.16 -5.00
N LEU A 286 -10.73 11.02 -6.31
CA LEU A 286 -10.20 12.05 -7.22
C LEU A 286 -11.15 13.23 -7.41
N ASP A 287 -12.42 13.09 -7.05
CA ASP A 287 -13.38 14.19 -7.06
C ASP A 287 -13.12 15.19 -5.93
N TYR A 288 -12.42 14.76 -4.87
CA TYR A 288 -12.20 15.54 -3.64
C TYR A 288 -10.72 15.83 -3.35
N THR A 289 -9.80 15.01 -3.88
CA THR A 289 -8.35 15.18 -3.67
C THR A 289 -7.59 15.09 -4.98
N MET A 290 -6.49 15.84 -5.07
CA MET A 290 -5.46 15.57 -6.06
C MET A 290 -4.63 14.38 -5.57
N ALA A 291 -4.29 13.47 -6.48
CA ALA A 291 -3.32 12.41 -6.24
C ALA A 291 -2.06 12.66 -7.07
N VAL A 292 -0.90 12.77 -6.42
CA VAL A 292 0.42 12.81 -7.07
C VAL A 292 1.15 11.52 -6.79
N VAL A 293 1.64 10.88 -7.84
CA VAL A 293 2.27 9.57 -7.76
C VAL A 293 3.67 9.64 -8.35
N VAL A 294 4.67 9.22 -7.57
CA VAL A 294 6.08 9.18 -7.99
C VAL A 294 6.62 7.79 -7.67
N TYR A 295 7.18 7.10 -8.66
CA TYR A 295 7.67 5.73 -8.49
C TYR A 295 8.88 5.46 -9.37
N VAL A 296 9.70 4.49 -8.96
CA VAL A 296 10.80 3.98 -9.79
C VAL A 296 10.26 2.89 -10.71
N THR A 297 10.31 3.11 -12.02
CA THR A 297 10.22 2.03 -13.00
C THR A 297 11.60 1.40 -13.15
N THR A 298 11.79 0.17 -12.68
CA THR A 298 12.90 -0.63 -13.19
C THR A 298 12.51 -1.08 -14.60
N VAL A 299 12.84 -0.27 -15.60
CA VAL A 299 12.81 -0.72 -16.99
C VAL A 299 13.83 -1.84 -17.07
N ASN A 300 13.37 -3.10 -17.13
CA ASN A 300 14.27 -4.23 -17.32
C ASN A 300 14.99 -4.02 -18.66
N GLY A 301 16.25 -3.60 -18.60
CA GLY A 301 17.01 -3.17 -19.76
C GLY A 301 18.49 -2.93 -19.47
N SER A 302 19.13 -3.81 -18.68
CA SER A 302 20.57 -4.14 -18.77
C SER A 302 20.83 -5.44 -18.03
#